data_AF-A0A2D6FG06-F1
#
_entry.id   AF-A0A2D6FG06-F1
#
_cell.length_a   1.000
_cell.length_b   1.000
_cell.length_c   1.000
_cell.angle_alpha   90.00
_cell.angle_beta   90.00
_cell.angle_gamma   90.00
#
_symmetry.space_group_name_H-M   'P 1'
#
loop_
_entity.id
_entity.type
_entity.pdbx_description
1 polymer ?
#
loop_
_entity_poly.entity_id
_entity_poly.type
_entity_poly.pdbx_seq_one_letter_code
_entity_poly.pdbx_strand_id
1 'polypeptide(L)'
;MNLPDPLRSVFERGRQLRLRGYRGRFAPTPSGPLHLGNLRTALISWLQARLNEGEWLLRIDDLDTPRIRVGAVESALEDLRWLGLHWDGPVTMQSQRLALYNACLSAFRNEQLLYPCRCTRRQLGSGQRYPGTCREMARGWGLQDGRLPAWRLRVNPLDESRCGDLVLRRSDGFIAYHLSTVVDELALGITEVVRGSDLEVVCIAQQAVIASLEEQSPGYRHTPLLCDPQGQKLSKRDHAAGLAPLQDQQWSPQRVVGWLAGSLGLVDQHCSLSVDELLQEMRARSVPLRSCFEDQDS
;
A
#
# COMPACT_ATOMS: atom_id res chain seq x y z
N MET A 1 -12.35 -21.01 5.27
CA MET A 1 -11.85 -20.55 6.58
C MET A 1 -13.01 -20.09 7.43
N ASN A 2 -13.08 -20.50 8.69
CA ASN A 2 -14.11 -20.05 9.61
C ASN A 2 -13.74 -18.70 10.22
N LEU A 3 -14.03 -17.62 9.49
CA LEU A 3 -13.87 -16.26 10.00
C LEU A 3 -14.96 -15.94 11.05
N PRO A 4 -14.61 -15.26 12.16
CA PRO A 4 -15.57 -14.68 13.10
C PRO A 4 -16.58 -13.77 12.41
N ASP A 5 -17.83 -13.75 12.88
CA ASP A 5 -18.93 -13.00 12.24
C ASP A 5 -18.61 -11.52 11.95
N PRO A 6 -17.97 -10.75 12.86
CA PRO A 6 -17.60 -9.36 12.57
C PRO A 6 -16.65 -9.23 11.38
N LEU A 7 -15.69 -10.16 11.22
CA LEU A 7 -14.77 -10.17 10.08
C LEU A 7 -15.45 -10.56 8.79
N ARG A 8 -16.30 -11.60 8.86
CA ARG A 8 -17.07 -12.08 7.72
C ARG A 8 -17.95 -10.98 7.15
N SER A 9 -18.67 -10.26 8.02
CA SER A 9 -19.53 -9.14 7.63
C SER A 9 -18.73 -8.01 6.98
N VAL A 10 -17.55 -7.67 7.53
CA VAL A 10 -16.67 -6.64 6.95
C VAL A 10 -16.18 -7.03 5.56
N PHE A 11 -15.71 -8.27 5.37
CA PHE A 11 -15.24 -8.73 4.05
C PHE A 11 -16.38 -8.92 3.06
N GLU A 12 -17.56 -9.36 3.50
CA GLU A 12 -18.75 -9.43 2.67
C GLU A 12 -19.17 -8.05 2.16
N ARG A 13 -19.19 -7.05 3.04
CA ARG A 13 -19.41 -5.66 2.63
C ARG A 13 -18.35 -5.20 1.63
N GLY A 14 -17.08 -5.51 1.88
CA GLY A 14 -15.98 -5.23 0.95
C GLY A 14 -16.19 -5.84 -0.44
N ARG A 15 -16.60 -7.12 -0.52
CA ARG A 15 -16.97 -7.79 -1.78
C ARG A 15 -18.11 -7.08 -2.49
N GLN A 16 -19.18 -6.74 -1.76
CA GLN A 16 -20.31 -6.01 -2.33
C GLN A 16 -19.88 -4.63 -2.88
N LEU A 17 -18.97 -3.94 -2.20
CA LEU A 17 -18.43 -2.66 -2.67
C LEU A 17 -17.62 -2.82 -3.96
N ARG A 18 -16.79 -3.88 -4.10
CA ARG A 18 -16.06 -4.17 -5.35
C ARG A 18 -16.97 -4.41 -6.53
N LEU A 19 -18.09 -5.10 -6.30
CA LEU A 19 -19.05 -5.42 -7.36
C LEU A 19 -19.82 -4.19 -7.86
N ARG A 20 -19.84 -3.09 -7.10
CA ARG A 20 -20.56 -1.86 -7.47
C ARG A 20 -19.78 -0.96 -8.42
N GLY A 21 -18.46 -1.05 -8.46
CA GLY A 21 -17.63 -0.19 -9.30
C GLY A 21 -16.17 -0.14 -8.87
N TYR A 22 -15.37 0.63 -9.60
CA TYR A 22 -13.95 0.80 -9.32
C TYR A 22 -13.74 1.48 -7.96
N ARG A 23 -12.82 0.94 -7.16
CA ARG A 23 -12.37 1.52 -5.89
C ARG A 23 -10.86 1.43 -5.81
N GLY A 24 -10.20 2.56 -5.97
CA GLY A 24 -8.77 2.74 -5.74
C GLY A 24 -8.50 3.40 -4.40
N ARG A 25 -7.23 3.53 -4.05
CA ARG A 25 -6.79 4.28 -2.86
C ARG A 25 -5.36 4.75 -2.96
N PHE A 26 -5.07 5.85 -2.28
CA PHE A 26 -3.73 6.27 -1.92
C PHE A 26 -3.48 5.97 -0.44
N ALA A 27 -2.32 5.37 -0.14
CA ALA A 27 -1.99 4.85 1.18
C ALA A 27 -0.60 5.28 1.68
N PRO A 28 -0.39 6.55 2.06
CA PRO A 28 0.91 7.03 2.53
C PRO A 28 1.18 6.63 3.99
N THR A 29 2.45 6.31 4.27
CA THR A 29 2.96 6.28 5.65
C THR A 29 3.33 7.71 6.06
N PRO A 30 2.88 8.21 7.24
CA PRO A 30 3.14 9.57 7.67
C PRO A 30 4.56 9.73 8.27
N SER A 31 5.59 9.41 7.49
CA SER A 31 7.01 9.45 7.91
C SER A 31 7.74 10.75 7.60
N GLY A 32 7.01 11.77 7.17
CA GLY A 32 7.50 13.05 6.68
C GLY A 32 6.62 13.59 5.56
N PRO A 33 7.01 14.69 4.92
CA PRO A 33 6.30 15.24 3.76
C PRO A 33 6.21 14.21 2.62
N LEU A 34 5.15 14.29 1.82
CA LEU A 34 5.04 13.48 0.61
C LEU A 34 6.12 13.90 -0.38
N HIS A 35 6.96 12.95 -0.82
CA HIS A 35 7.93 13.23 -1.86
C HIS A 35 7.25 13.22 -3.25
N LEU A 36 7.89 13.81 -4.27
CA LEU A 36 7.31 13.88 -5.63
C LEU A 36 6.90 12.51 -6.19
N GLY A 37 7.65 11.44 -5.89
CA GLY A 37 7.24 10.08 -6.24
C GLY A 37 5.89 9.66 -5.62
N ASN A 38 5.60 10.01 -4.36
CA ASN A 38 4.31 9.73 -3.73
C ASN A 38 3.21 10.53 -4.42
N LEU A 39 3.45 11.80 -4.71
CA LEU A 39 2.48 12.68 -5.37
C LEU A 39 2.20 12.22 -6.80
N ARG A 40 3.22 11.71 -7.51
CA ARG A 40 3.04 11.07 -8.82
C ARG A 40 2.16 9.83 -8.74
N THR A 41 2.42 8.95 -7.77
CA THR A 41 1.56 7.77 -7.52
C THR A 41 0.15 8.19 -7.11
N ALA A 42 -0.01 9.24 -6.31
CA ALA A 42 -1.31 9.78 -5.93
C ALA A 42 -2.08 10.26 -7.17
N LEU A 43 -1.45 11.08 -8.02
CA LEU A 43 -2.02 11.59 -9.27
C LEU A 43 -2.52 10.47 -10.20
N ILE A 44 -1.67 9.49 -10.50
CA ILE A 44 -2.07 8.41 -11.42
C ILE A 44 -3.12 7.48 -10.81
N SER A 45 -3.06 7.20 -9.51
CA SER A 45 -4.10 6.41 -8.84
C SER A 45 -5.44 7.14 -8.79
N TRP A 46 -5.43 8.47 -8.66
CA TRP A 46 -6.62 9.32 -8.74
C TRP A 46 -7.19 9.34 -10.15
N LEU A 47 -6.36 9.55 -11.18
CA LEU A 47 -6.79 9.50 -12.58
C LEU A 47 -7.39 8.14 -12.93
N GLN A 48 -6.74 7.05 -12.52
CA GLN A 48 -7.25 5.70 -12.75
C GLN A 48 -8.65 5.53 -12.13
N ALA A 49 -8.88 6.01 -10.91
CA ALA A 49 -10.21 5.98 -10.30
C ALA A 49 -11.23 6.82 -11.06
N ARG A 50 -10.89 8.07 -11.41
CA ARG A 50 -11.82 9.00 -12.08
C ARG A 50 -12.14 8.62 -13.53
N LEU A 51 -11.20 8.00 -14.24
CA LEU A 51 -11.40 7.47 -15.59
C LEU A 51 -12.30 6.22 -15.59
N ASN A 52 -12.31 5.45 -14.49
CA ASN A 52 -13.21 4.32 -14.29
C ASN A 52 -14.49 4.70 -13.53
N GLU A 53 -14.79 6.00 -13.41
CA GLU A 53 -15.98 6.53 -12.71
C GLU A 53 -16.14 5.98 -11.29
N GLY A 54 -15.01 5.73 -10.63
CA GLY A 54 -14.94 5.07 -9.33
C GLY A 54 -14.50 5.98 -8.18
N GLU A 55 -14.38 5.35 -7.02
CA GLU A 55 -13.93 6.00 -5.79
C GLU A 55 -12.41 5.92 -5.64
N TRP A 56 -11.82 6.99 -5.11
CA TRP A 56 -10.42 7.10 -4.73
C TRP A 56 -10.33 7.41 -3.24
N LEU A 57 -10.01 6.41 -2.43
CA LEU A 57 -9.99 6.52 -0.98
C LEU A 57 -8.61 6.98 -0.47
N LEU A 58 -8.59 7.55 0.73
CA LEU A 58 -7.35 7.87 1.44
C LEU A 58 -7.22 7.06 2.73
N ARG A 59 -6.11 6.32 2.85
CA ARG A 59 -5.75 5.55 4.05
C ARG A 59 -4.38 5.97 4.57
N ILE A 60 -4.25 6.28 5.85
CA ILE A 60 -2.96 6.56 6.46
C ILE A 60 -2.42 5.28 7.10
N ASP A 61 -1.25 4.83 6.64
CA ASP A 61 -0.59 3.62 7.12
C ASP A 61 0.29 3.94 8.35
N ASP A 62 -0.35 4.22 9.49
CA ASP A 62 0.24 4.73 10.74
C ASP A 62 0.49 3.66 11.83
N LEU A 63 0.81 2.43 11.43
CA LEU A 63 1.06 1.34 12.39
C LEU A 63 2.50 1.25 12.89
N ASP A 64 3.49 1.72 12.11
CA ASP A 64 4.90 1.70 12.51
C ASP A 64 5.23 2.99 13.26
N THR A 65 4.74 3.10 14.50
CA THR A 65 4.83 4.34 15.31
C THR A 65 6.22 4.96 15.40
N PRO A 66 7.35 4.22 15.45
CA PRO A 66 8.67 4.83 15.46
C PRO A 66 9.03 5.60 14.18
N ARG A 67 8.32 5.38 13.07
CA ARG A 67 8.51 6.10 11.79
C ARG A 67 7.60 7.31 11.65
N ILE A 68 6.57 7.45 12.47
CA ILE A 68 5.57 8.51 12.33
C ILE A 68 6.18 9.84 12.75
N ARG A 69 5.98 10.87 11.93
CA ARG A 69 6.37 12.26 12.26
C ARG A 69 5.13 13.09 12.56
N VAL A 70 5.22 13.88 13.63
CA VAL A 70 4.16 14.83 14.02
C VAL A 70 3.91 15.81 12.86
N GLY A 71 2.64 16.08 12.56
CA GLY A 71 2.24 16.97 11.46
C GLY A 71 2.31 16.36 10.05
N ALA A 72 2.85 15.15 9.90
CA ALA A 72 3.02 14.54 8.57
C ALA A 72 1.68 14.11 7.94
N VAL A 73 0.68 13.76 8.77
CA VAL A 73 -0.66 13.46 8.26
C VAL A 73 -1.28 14.73 7.71
N GLU A 74 -1.30 15.80 8.49
CA GLU A 74 -1.89 17.08 8.13
C GLU A 74 -1.22 17.66 6.87
N SER A 75 0.11 17.66 6.84
CA SER A 75 0.90 18.08 5.67
C SER A 75 0.56 17.25 4.43
N ALA A 76 0.44 15.93 4.54
CA ALA A 76 0.04 15.09 3.40
C ALA A 76 -1.37 15.44 2.89
N LEU A 77 -2.33 15.72 3.79
CA LEU A 77 -3.68 16.14 3.40
C LEU A 77 -3.69 17.51 2.72
N GLU A 78 -2.89 18.45 3.23
CA GLU A 78 -2.72 19.79 2.64
C GLU A 78 -2.11 19.71 1.24
N ASP A 79 -1.05 18.92 1.05
CA ASP A 79 -0.41 18.72 -0.25
C ASP A 79 -1.39 18.18 -1.30
N LEU A 80 -2.18 17.17 -0.93
CA LEU A 80 -3.19 16.58 -1.82
C LEU A 80 -4.28 17.60 -2.19
N ARG A 81 -4.78 18.37 -1.21
CA ARG A 81 -5.79 19.41 -1.46
C ARG A 81 -5.23 20.54 -2.34
N TRP A 82 -4.00 20.95 -2.10
CA TRP A 82 -3.35 22.00 -2.88
C TRP A 82 -3.22 21.62 -4.37
N LEU A 83 -2.95 20.34 -4.66
CA LEU A 83 -2.94 19.80 -6.03
C LEU A 83 -4.33 19.55 -6.63
N GLY A 84 -5.41 19.70 -5.86
CA GLY A 84 -6.78 19.35 -6.29
C GLY A 84 -7.12 17.85 -6.22
N LEU A 85 -6.27 17.03 -5.61
CA LEU A 85 -6.47 15.58 -5.48
C LEU A 85 -7.43 15.27 -4.33
N HIS A 86 -8.72 15.41 -4.59
CA HIS A 86 -9.77 15.09 -3.63
C HIS A 86 -10.07 13.60 -3.57
N TRP A 87 -10.11 13.05 -2.35
CA TRP A 87 -10.49 11.66 -2.05
C TRP A 87 -11.95 11.55 -1.64
N ASP A 88 -12.48 10.34 -1.79
CA ASP A 88 -13.87 10.01 -1.50
C ASP A 88 -13.99 9.41 -0.09
N GLY A 89 -15.02 9.86 0.64
CA GLY A 89 -15.30 9.39 1.99
C GLY A 89 -14.30 9.87 3.06
N PRO A 90 -14.38 9.31 4.28
CA PRO A 90 -13.51 9.68 5.38
C PRO A 90 -12.09 9.13 5.20
N VAL A 91 -11.10 9.85 5.74
CA VAL A 91 -9.73 9.34 5.86
C VAL A 91 -9.72 8.14 6.80
N THR A 92 -9.13 7.03 6.34
CA THR A 92 -9.01 5.80 7.14
C THR A 92 -7.66 5.76 7.84
N MET A 93 -7.64 5.65 9.17
CA MET A 93 -6.41 5.48 9.95
C MET A 93 -6.22 4.00 10.31
N GLN A 94 -5.06 3.40 10.00
CA GLN A 94 -4.81 2.00 10.35
C GLN A 94 -4.72 1.77 11.87
N SER A 95 -4.20 2.74 12.62
CA SER A 95 -4.14 2.71 14.09
C SER A 95 -5.52 2.55 14.75
N GLN A 96 -6.59 3.00 14.09
CA GLN A 96 -7.97 2.86 14.57
C GLN A 96 -8.59 1.49 14.23
N ARG A 97 -7.85 0.62 13.54
CA ARG A 97 -8.35 -0.65 12.97
C ARG A 97 -7.66 -1.89 13.55
N LEU A 98 -6.89 -1.71 14.63
CA LEU A 98 -6.18 -2.79 15.33
C LEU A 98 -7.09 -3.96 15.72
N ALA A 99 -8.35 -3.69 16.08
CA ALA A 99 -9.32 -4.75 16.41
C ALA A 99 -9.56 -5.70 15.23
N LEU A 100 -9.65 -5.16 14.01
CA LEU A 100 -9.85 -5.94 12.79
C LEU A 100 -8.64 -6.82 12.49
N TYR A 101 -7.42 -6.26 12.59
CA TYR A 101 -6.19 -7.02 12.36
C TYR A 101 -5.99 -8.12 13.42
N ASN A 102 -6.26 -7.81 14.69
CA ASN A 102 -6.17 -8.79 15.78
C ASN A 102 -7.21 -9.91 15.65
N ALA A 103 -8.41 -9.61 15.16
CA ALA A 103 -9.40 -10.63 14.84
C ALA A 103 -8.89 -11.57 13.74
N CYS A 104 -8.24 -11.04 12.68
CA CYS A 104 -7.67 -11.88 11.62
C CYS A 104 -6.53 -12.76 12.14
N LEU A 105 -5.63 -12.20 12.96
CA LEU A 105 -4.58 -12.98 13.61
C LEU A 105 -5.15 -14.11 14.49
N SER A 106 -6.25 -13.84 15.19
CA SER A 106 -6.93 -14.83 16.03
C SER A 106 -7.55 -15.94 15.18
N ALA A 107 -8.21 -15.58 14.06
CA ALA A 107 -8.77 -16.55 13.11
C ALA A 107 -7.67 -17.46 12.53
N PHE A 108 -6.58 -16.88 12.01
CA PHE A 108 -5.45 -17.66 11.50
C PHE A 108 -4.83 -18.58 12.56
N ARG A 109 -4.74 -18.13 13.81
CA ARG A 109 -4.21 -18.95 14.90
C ARG A 109 -5.14 -20.11 15.24
N ASN A 110 -6.46 -19.88 15.29
CA ASN A 110 -7.46 -20.92 15.55
C ASN A 110 -7.45 -22.00 14.47
N GLU A 111 -7.23 -21.60 13.22
CA GLU A 111 -7.10 -22.49 12.05
C GLU A 111 -5.68 -23.10 11.92
N GLN A 112 -4.82 -22.93 12.92
CA GLN A 112 -3.44 -23.45 12.95
C GLN A 112 -2.54 -23.00 11.78
N LEU A 113 -2.88 -21.88 11.15
CA LEU A 113 -2.09 -21.28 10.07
C LEU A 113 -0.97 -20.39 10.59
N LEU A 114 -0.97 -20.02 11.87
CA LEU A 114 0.13 -19.27 12.49
C LEU A 114 0.99 -20.13 13.39
N TYR A 115 2.28 -19.85 13.40
CA TYR A 115 3.22 -20.38 14.38
C TYR A 115 4.13 -19.28 14.96
N PRO A 116 4.64 -19.46 16.19
CA PRO A 116 5.53 -18.49 16.82
C PRO A 116 6.96 -18.66 16.32
N CYS A 117 7.48 -17.63 15.66
CA CYS A 117 8.85 -17.56 15.16
C CYS A 117 9.73 -16.74 16.11
N ARG A 118 10.83 -17.34 16.57
CA ARG A 118 11.83 -16.67 17.43
C ARG A 118 13.19 -16.49 16.76
N CYS A 119 13.26 -16.68 15.44
CA CYS A 119 14.49 -16.44 14.70
C CYS A 119 15.00 -15.00 14.92
N THR A 120 16.29 -14.87 15.17
CA THR A 120 17.00 -13.59 15.18
C THR A 120 17.25 -13.13 13.74
N ARG A 121 17.52 -11.83 13.53
CA ARG A 121 17.91 -11.32 12.21
C ARG A 121 19.11 -12.08 11.62
N ARG A 122 20.08 -12.44 12.47
CA ARG A 122 21.23 -13.26 12.07
C ARG A 122 20.84 -14.63 11.53
N GLN A 123 19.84 -15.29 12.12
CA GLN A 123 19.35 -16.59 11.67
C GLN A 123 18.50 -16.52 10.41
N LEU A 124 17.81 -15.40 10.19
CA LEU A 124 17.03 -15.17 8.97
C LEU A 124 17.93 -14.88 7.76
N GLY A 125 19.17 -14.44 7.99
CA GLY A 125 20.09 -14.03 6.93
C GLY A 125 19.62 -12.76 6.20
N SER A 126 20.19 -12.52 5.02
CA SER A 126 19.76 -11.46 4.08
C SER A 126 18.66 -11.92 3.12
N GLY A 127 18.26 -13.19 3.17
CA GLY A 127 17.26 -13.77 2.26
C GLY A 127 15.87 -13.16 2.49
N GLN A 128 15.17 -12.84 1.40
CA GLN A 128 13.77 -12.40 1.45
C GLN A 128 12.82 -13.52 1.89
N ARG A 129 13.19 -14.80 1.67
CA ARG A 129 12.37 -15.96 2.02
C ARG A 129 12.80 -16.58 3.34
N TYR A 130 11.82 -16.91 4.16
CA TYR A 130 12.05 -17.56 5.45
C TYR A 130 12.55 -19.00 5.29
N PRO A 131 13.64 -19.42 5.96
CA PRO A 131 14.24 -20.74 5.78
C PRO A 131 13.50 -21.90 6.48
N GLY A 132 12.31 -21.67 7.04
CA GLY A 132 11.52 -22.74 7.68
C GLY A 132 11.98 -23.14 9.09
N THR A 133 13.00 -22.51 9.68
CA THR A 133 13.66 -22.97 10.91
C THR A 133 12.72 -23.26 12.08
N CYS A 134 11.74 -22.38 12.34
CA CYS A 134 10.73 -22.57 13.40
C CYS A 134 9.43 -23.22 12.93
N ARG A 135 9.29 -23.57 11.64
CA ARG A 135 8.00 -23.93 11.03
C ARG A 135 7.39 -25.18 11.68
N GLU A 136 8.20 -26.20 11.90
CA GLU A 136 7.79 -27.47 12.53
C GLU A 136 8.15 -27.54 14.02
N MET A 137 8.66 -26.45 14.60
CA MET A 137 9.09 -26.45 16.00
C MET A 137 7.94 -26.10 16.93
N ALA A 138 7.72 -26.92 17.95
CA ALA A 138 6.85 -26.57 19.07
C ALA A 138 7.51 -25.44 19.90
N ARG A 139 7.09 -24.19 19.67
CA ARG A 139 7.56 -23.00 20.41
C ARG A 139 6.41 -22.34 21.15
N GLY A 140 6.71 -21.72 22.29
CA GLY A 140 5.73 -20.99 23.09
C GLY A 140 5.40 -19.60 22.52
N TRP A 141 4.15 -19.18 22.68
CA TRP A 141 3.62 -17.88 22.24
C TRP A 141 3.92 -16.70 23.19
N GLY A 142 4.30 -17.00 24.43
CA GLY A 142 4.49 -16.00 25.50
C GLY A 142 5.82 -15.24 25.42
N LEU A 143 6.08 -14.42 26.43
CA LEU A 143 7.36 -13.74 26.58
C LEU A 143 8.46 -14.77 26.92
N GLN A 144 9.60 -14.69 26.25
CA GLN A 144 10.78 -15.47 26.59
C GLN A 144 12.00 -14.57 26.40
N ASP A 145 12.88 -14.51 27.41
CA ASP A 145 14.07 -13.65 27.42
C ASP A 145 13.76 -12.19 27.05
N GLY A 146 12.66 -11.66 27.61
CA GLY A 146 12.20 -10.28 27.36
C GLY A 146 11.62 -10.03 25.97
N ARG A 147 11.40 -11.06 25.14
CA ARG A 147 10.94 -10.91 23.75
C ARG A 147 9.76 -11.82 23.42
N LEU A 148 8.74 -11.24 22.77
CA LEU A 148 7.63 -11.99 22.17
C LEU A 148 8.08 -12.64 20.85
N PRO A 149 7.52 -13.79 20.47
CA PRO A 149 7.74 -14.34 19.15
C PRO A 149 7.05 -13.47 18.09
N ALA A 150 7.61 -13.43 16.89
CA ALA A 150 6.85 -12.96 15.73
C ALA A 150 5.79 -14.01 15.37
N TRP A 151 4.62 -13.58 14.94
CA TRP A 151 3.57 -14.48 14.47
C TRP A 151 3.74 -14.62 12.96
N ARG A 152 4.01 -15.85 12.52
CA ARG A 152 4.33 -16.14 11.14
C ARG A 152 3.24 -17.02 10.54
N LEU A 153 2.76 -16.62 9.36
CA LEU A 153 1.83 -17.38 8.54
C LEU A 153 2.56 -18.52 7.85
N ARG A 154 2.03 -19.72 8.01
CA ARG A 154 2.32 -20.88 7.18
C ARG A 154 1.63 -20.68 5.84
N VAL A 155 2.39 -20.20 4.86
CA VAL A 155 1.88 -19.96 3.51
C VAL A 155 1.63 -21.30 2.82
N ASN A 156 0.58 -21.36 2.01
CA ASN A 156 0.23 -22.55 1.22
C ASN A 156 1.43 -22.97 0.34
N PRO A 157 1.75 -24.27 0.20
CA PRO A 157 2.84 -24.75 -0.65
C PRO A 157 2.86 -24.17 -2.08
N LEU A 158 1.70 -23.85 -2.66
CA LEU A 158 1.59 -23.24 -3.99
C LEU A 158 2.25 -21.86 -4.07
N ASP A 159 2.19 -21.08 -2.99
CA ASP A 159 2.74 -19.71 -2.90
C ASP A 159 4.05 -19.64 -2.10
N GLU A 160 4.35 -20.68 -1.30
CA GLU A 160 5.52 -20.73 -0.42
C GLU A 160 6.82 -20.57 -1.22
N SER A 161 6.91 -21.17 -2.41
CA SER A 161 8.08 -21.06 -3.28
C SER A 161 8.34 -19.60 -3.72
N ARG A 162 7.30 -18.76 -3.78
CA ARG A 162 7.38 -17.39 -4.29
C ARG A 162 7.69 -16.37 -3.19
N CYS A 163 7.15 -16.55 -1.98
CA CYS A 163 7.32 -15.57 -0.88
C CYS A 163 7.80 -16.15 0.45
N GLY A 164 7.71 -17.46 0.66
CA GLY A 164 7.96 -18.12 1.94
C GLY A 164 6.95 -17.72 3.03
N ASP A 165 7.14 -18.25 4.22
CA ASP A 165 6.26 -17.96 5.35
C ASP A 165 6.40 -16.51 5.86
N LEU A 166 5.27 -15.83 6.07
CA LEU A 166 5.22 -14.36 6.21
C LEU A 166 5.00 -13.92 7.66
N VAL A 167 5.72 -12.88 8.12
CA VAL A 167 5.43 -12.27 9.43
C VAL A 167 4.15 -11.45 9.32
N LEU A 168 3.14 -11.77 10.14
CA LEU A 168 1.89 -11.01 10.25
C LEU A 168 1.81 -10.18 11.53
N ARG A 169 2.55 -10.57 12.57
CA ARG A 169 2.80 -9.73 13.76
C ARG A 169 4.27 -9.79 14.13
N ARG A 170 4.90 -8.64 14.29
CA ARG A 170 6.31 -8.52 14.65
C ARG A 170 6.52 -8.89 16.12
N SER A 171 7.77 -9.21 16.48
CA SER A 171 8.15 -9.56 17.86
C SER A 171 8.11 -8.38 18.84
N ASP A 172 8.03 -7.15 18.34
CA ASP A 172 7.79 -5.93 19.13
C ASP A 172 6.29 -5.63 19.29
N GLY A 173 5.42 -6.50 18.75
CA GLY A 173 3.97 -6.43 18.91
C GLY A 173 3.24 -5.72 17.76
N PHE A 174 3.94 -4.98 16.90
CA PHE A 174 3.32 -4.28 15.77
C PHE A 174 2.71 -5.25 14.74
N ILE A 175 1.58 -4.85 14.17
CA ILE A 175 0.99 -5.53 13.02
C ILE A 175 1.89 -5.32 11.80
N ALA A 176 2.16 -6.40 11.07
CA ALA A 176 2.99 -6.31 9.88
C ALA A 176 2.21 -5.74 8.69
N TYR A 177 2.92 -5.00 7.82
CA TYR A 177 2.36 -4.37 6.63
C TYR A 177 1.59 -5.35 5.71
N HIS A 178 2.07 -6.59 5.59
CA HIS A 178 1.39 -7.62 4.79
C HIS A 178 -0.03 -7.92 5.30
N LEU A 179 -0.24 -7.93 6.62
CA LEU A 179 -1.56 -8.18 7.19
C LEU A 179 -2.44 -6.93 7.12
N SER A 180 -1.97 -5.79 7.63
CA SER A 180 -2.81 -4.60 7.75
C SER A 180 -3.32 -4.13 6.39
N THR A 181 -2.42 -4.11 5.39
CA THR A 181 -2.78 -3.76 4.02
C THR A 181 -3.84 -4.69 3.48
N VAL A 182 -3.61 -6.01 3.51
CA VAL A 182 -4.54 -7.01 2.97
C VAL A 182 -5.92 -6.88 3.60
N VAL A 183 -5.99 -6.83 4.92
CA VAL A 183 -7.25 -6.71 5.64
C VAL A 183 -8.00 -5.44 5.23
N ASP A 184 -7.31 -4.33 5.02
CA ASP A 184 -7.92 -3.09 4.57
C ASP A 184 -8.31 -3.09 3.08
N GLU A 185 -7.52 -3.69 2.20
CA GLU A 185 -7.89 -3.86 0.78
C GLU A 185 -9.18 -4.69 0.64
N LEU A 186 -9.33 -5.73 1.48
CA LEU A 186 -10.54 -6.54 1.56
C LEU A 186 -11.70 -5.75 2.15
N ALA A 187 -11.53 -5.14 3.33
CA ALA A 187 -12.58 -4.45 4.05
C ALA A 187 -13.12 -3.20 3.32
N LEU A 188 -12.24 -2.44 2.65
CA LEU A 188 -12.61 -1.23 1.90
C LEU A 188 -13.13 -1.54 0.49
N GLY A 189 -13.13 -2.82 0.10
CA GLY A 189 -13.56 -3.25 -1.21
C GLY A 189 -12.67 -2.70 -2.32
N ILE A 190 -11.37 -2.57 -2.11
CA ILE A 190 -10.46 -2.08 -3.15
C ILE A 190 -10.47 -3.05 -4.33
N THR A 191 -10.63 -2.51 -5.54
CA THR A 191 -10.66 -3.27 -6.79
C THR A 191 -9.29 -3.33 -7.44
N GLU A 192 -8.52 -2.24 -7.38
CA GLU A 192 -7.20 -2.14 -7.98
C GLU A 192 -6.27 -1.29 -7.12
N VAL A 193 -5.06 -1.80 -6.92
CA VAL A 193 -3.98 -1.18 -6.16
C VAL A 193 -2.99 -0.57 -7.14
N VAL A 194 -2.94 0.77 -7.20
CA VAL A 194 -1.90 1.50 -7.93
C VAL A 194 -0.82 1.94 -6.94
N ARG A 195 0.44 1.57 -7.18
CA ARG A 195 1.59 1.90 -6.30
C ARG A 195 2.93 1.83 -7.05
N GLY A 196 4.03 2.25 -6.42
CA GLY A 196 5.38 2.15 -7.00
C GLY A 196 5.84 0.69 -7.21
N SER A 197 6.66 0.47 -8.25
CA SER A 197 7.20 -0.86 -8.60
C SER A 197 8.17 -1.46 -7.57
N ASP A 198 8.70 -0.64 -6.65
CA ASP A 198 9.45 -1.16 -5.50
C ASP A 198 8.64 -2.06 -4.56
N LEU A 199 7.31 -2.04 -4.67
CA LEU A 199 6.39 -2.88 -3.90
C LEU A 199 5.93 -4.14 -4.63
N GLU A 200 6.47 -4.43 -5.82
CA GLU A 200 6.09 -5.62 -6.59
C GLU A 200 6.39 -6.92 -5.84
N VAL A 201 7.60 -7.05 -5.25
CA VAL A 201 7.96 -8.23 -4.45
C VAL A 201 7.02 -8.42 -3.25
N VAL A 202 6.52 -7.31 -2.69
CA VAL A 202 5.57 -7.30 -1.57
C VAL A 202 4.17 -7.75 -2.02
N CYS A 203 3.82 -7.58 -3.30
CA CYS A 203 2.57 -8.01 -3.89
C CYS A 203 2.33 -9.51 -3.73
N ILE A 204 3.33 -10.32 -4.08
CA ILE A 204 3.26 -11.78 -4.00
C ILE A 204 2.93 -12.22 -2.57
N ALA A 205 3.60 -11.63 -1.58
CA ALA A 205 3.34 -11.91 -0.18
C ALA A 205 1.90 -11.51 0.24
N GLN A 206 1.39 -10.37 -0.22
CA GLN A 206 0.03 -9.93 0.10
C GLN A 206 -1.02 -10.83 -0.57
N GLN A 207 -0.80 -11.25 -1.81
CA GLN A 207 -1.67 -12.21 -2.51
C GLN A 207 -1.73 -13.55 -1.76
N ALA A 208 -0.61 -14.05 -1.24
CA ALA A 208 -0.58 -15.27 -0.43
C ALA A 208 -1.38 -15.15 0.88
N VAL A 209 -1.34 -13.98 1.54
CA VAL A 209 -2.19 -13.72 2.73
C VAL A 209 -3.67 -13.67 2.35
N ILE A 210 -4.02 -13.04 1.23
CA ILE A 210 -5.41 -12.99 0.71
C ILE A 210 -5.91 -14.40 0.40
N ALA A 211 -5.10 -15.21 -0.29
CA ALA A 211 -5.44 -16.59 -0.60
C ALA A 211 -5.65 -17.43 0.67
N SER A 212 -4.87 -17.18 1.72
CA SER A 212 -5.05 -17.82 3.03
C SER A 212 -6.36 -17.41 3.73
N LEU A 213 -6.97 -16.28 3.36
CA LEU A 213 -8.30 -15.86 3.81
C LEU A 213 -9.43 -16.40 2.92
N GLU A 214 -9.10 -17.13 1.84
CA GLU A 214 -10.03 -17.59 0.81
C GLU A 214 -10.79 -16.44 0.12
N GLU A 215 -10.14 -15.28 0.01
CA GLU A 215 -10.71 -14.09 -0.63
C GLU A 215 -10.08 -13.85 -2.01
N GLN A 216 -10.74 -13.02 -2.81
CA GLN A 216 -10.20 -12.59 -4.10
C GLN A 216 -9.25 -11.41 -3.93
N SER A 217 -8.13 -11.46 -4.65
CA SER A 217 -7.16 -10.36 -4.70
C SER A 217 -7.67 -9.20 -5.54
N PRO A 218 -7.40 -7.93 -5.16
CA PRO A 218 -7.53 -6.82 -6.10
C PRO A 218 -6.53 -6.98 -7.26
N GLY A 219 -6.77 -6.26 -8.35
CA GLY A 219 -5.77 -6.03 -9.39
C GLY A 219 -4.62 -5.18 -8.84
N TYR A 220 -3.43 -5.30 -9.44
CA TYR A 220 -2.27 -4.48 -9.08
C TYR A 220 -1.71 -3.81 -10.32
N ARG A 221 -1.35 -2.53 -10.17
CA ARG A 221 -0.65 -1.73 -11.17
C ARG A 221 0.57 -1.10 -10.51
N HIS A 222 1.74 -1.38 -11.07
CA HIS A 222 2.99 -0.85 -10.58
C HIS A 222 3.44 0.30 -11.48
N THR A 223 3.63 1.46 -10.90
CA THR A 223 4.15 2.64 -11.60
C THR A 223 5.66 2.62 -11.50
N PRO A 224 6.41 2.93 -12.58
CA PRO A 224 7.85 3.12 -12.50
C PRO A 224 8.24 4.05 -11.35
N LEU A 225 9.48 3.94 -10.88
CA LEU A 225 9.99 4.85 -9.86
C LEU A 225 10.37 6.19 -10.49
N LEU A 226 10.23 7.29 -9.72
CA LEU A 226 10.67 8.60 -10.17
C LEU A 226 12.17 8.70 -9.87
N CYS A 227 12.98 8.83 -10.92
CA CYS A 227 14.43 8.86 -10.83
C CYS A 227 14.99 10.20 -11.30
N ASP A 228 16.17 10.57 -10.80
CA ASP A 228 16.94 11.70 -11.28
C ASP A 228 17.56 11.40 -12.66
N PRO A 229 18.15 12.40 -13.35
CA PRO A 229 18.82 12.18 -14.64
C PRO A 229 19.97 11.16 -14.60
N GLN A 230 20.47 10.82 -13.41
CA GLN A 230 21.51 9.80 -13.19
C GLN A 230 20.90 8.41 -12.89
N GLY A 231 19.58 8.26 -12.99
CA GLY A 231 18.87 7.01 -12.77
C GLY A 231 18.67 6.64 -11.29
N GLN A 232 19.01 7.52 -10.35
CA GLN A 232 18.82 7.26 -8.92
C GLN A 232 17.41 7.64 -8.47
N LYS A 233 16.82 6.81 -7.61
CA LYS A 233 15.48 7.07 -7.06
C LYS A 233 15.47 8.40 -6.29
N LEU A 234 14.59 9.32 -6.69
CA LEU A 234 14.41 10.64 -6.06
C LEU A 234 13.84 10.56 -4.63
N SER A 235 13.60 9.36 -4.09
CA SER A 235 13.08 9.17 -2.73
C SER A 235 14.17 9.04 -1.65
N LYS A 236 15.47 9.11 -1.99
CA LYS A 236 16.56 8.74 -1.05
C LYS A 236 17.72 9.74 -0.89
N ARG A 237 17.85 10.80 -1.70
CA ARG A 237 18.85 11.86 -1.46
C ARG A 237 18.19 13.10 -0.83
N ASP A 238 18.74 13.50 0.31
CA ASP A 238 18.64 14.79 0.99
C ASP A 238 17.29 15.51 1.01
N HIS A 239 16.31 15.12 1.83
CA HIS A 239 15.17 16.02 2.15
C HIS A 239 14.50 16.71 0.93
N ALA A 240 14.63 16.16 -0.28
CA ALA A 240 14.40 16.87 -1.52
C ALA A 240 13.35 16.12 -2.33
N ALA A 241 12.25 16.72 -2.71
CA ALA A 241 11.62 17.96 -2.30
C ALA A 241 10.15 17.58 -2.29
N GLY A 242 9.43 17.77 -1.17
CA GLY A 242 7.98 17.70 -1.25
C GLY A 242 7.45 18.85 -2.10
N LEU A 243 6.24 19.33 -1.82
CA LEU A 243 5.78 20.54 -2.50
C LEU A 243 6.54 21.79 -2.04
N ALA A 244 7.05 21.83 -0.81
CA ALA A 244 7.63 23.05 -0.22
C ALA A 244 8.71 23.72 -1.09
N PRO A 245 9.76 23.05 -1.59
CA PRO A 245 10.75 23.71 -2.43
C PRO A 245 10.23 24.18 -3.80
N LEU A 246 9.14 23.57 -4.31
CA LEU A 246 8.48 24.03 -5.54
C LEU A 246 7.60 25.25 -5.24
N GLN A 247 6.95 25.29 -4.09
CA GLN A 247 6.18 26.43 -3.60
C GLN A 247 7.08 27.64 -3.29
N ASP A 248 8.28 27.42 -2.75
CA ASP A 248 9.29 28.47 -2.54
C ASP A 248 9.74 29.10 -3.87
N GLN A 249 9.76 28.30 -4.93
CA GLN A 249 9.97 28.75 -6.32
C GLN A 249 8.71 29.30 -6.98
N GLN A 250 7.62 29.49 -6.22
CA GLN A 250 6.34 30.02 -6.67
C GLN A 250 5.68 29.18 -7.78
N TRP A 251 5.90 27.86 -7.81
CA TRP A 251 5.17 26.99 -8.72
C TRP A 251 3.69 26.96 -8.34
N SER A 252 2.83 27.14 -9.32
CA SER A 252 1.40 26.92 -9.18
C SER A 252 1.10 25.41 -9.08
N PRO A 253 -0.04 25.01 -8.48
CA PRO A 253 -0.44 23.61 -8.47
C PRO A 253 -0.60 23.05 -9.88
N GLN A 254 -1.08 23.84 -10.84
CA GLN A 254 -1.21 23.44 -12.24
C GLN A 254 0.14 23.10 -12.88
N ARG A 255 1.19 23.86 -12.55
CA ARG A 255 2.54 23.59 -13.05
C ARG A 255 3.10 22.29 -12.45
N VAL A 256 2.85 22.03 -11.17
CA VAL A 256 3.27 20.78 -10.52
C VAL A 256 2.52 19.58 -11.11
N VAL A 257 1.19 19.68 -11.27
CA VAL A 257 0.37 18.63 -11.87
C VAL A 257 0.82 18.33 -13.30
N GLY A 258 1.04 19.36 -14.12
CA GLY A 258 1.52 19.18 -15.48
C GLY A 258 2.91 18.54 -15.55
N TRP A 259 3.83 18.91 -14.66
CA TRP A 259 5.13 18.26 -14.55
C TRP A 259 5.02 16.78 -14.14
N LEU A 260 4.19 16.47 -13.14
CA LEU A 260 3.97 15.08 -12.69
C LEU A 260 3.35 14.24 -13.81
N ALA A 261 2.34 14.77 -14.51
CA ALA A 261 1.68 14.10 -15.64
C ALA A 261 2.63 13.94 -16.84
N GLY A 262 3.45 14.95 -17.13
CA GLY A 262 4.50 14.87 -18.16
C GLY A 262 5.56 13.84 -17.84
N SER A 263 5.91 13.66 -16.57
CA SER A 263 6.81 12.58 -16.12
C SER A 263 6.24 11.17 -16.30
N LEU A 264 4.92 11.06 -16.53
CA LEU A 264 4.21 9.82 -16.86
C LEU A 264 3.95 9.67 -18.37
N GLY A 265 4.39 10.63 -19.19
CA GLY A 265 4.14 10.65 -20.64
C GLY A 265 2.69 10.94 -21.03
N LEU A 266 1.87 11.48 -20.13
CA LEU A 266 0.45 11.77 -20.39
C LEU A 266 0.25 13.08 -21.18
N VAL A 267 1.10 14.06 -20.91
CA VAL A 267 1.11 15.40 -21.52
C VAL A 267 2.56 15.85 -21.75
N ASP A 268 2.74 17.00 -22.41
CA ASP A 268 4.06 17.63 -22.52
C ASP A 268 4.61 18.04 -21.14
N GLN A 269 5.93 17.92 -20.92
CA GLN A 269 6.58 18.17 -19.62
C GLN A 269 6.51 19.63 -19.16
N HIS A 270 6.21 20.58 -20.06
CA HIS A 270 6.07 21.99 -19.75
C HIS A 270 4.60 22.43 -19.64
N CYS A 271 3.65 21.50 -19.76
CA CYS A 271 2.25 21.81 -19.60
C CYS A 271 1.94 22.30 -18.18
N SER A 272 0.99 23.23 -18.05
CA SER A 272 0.47 23.71 -16.78
C SER A 272 -1.04 23.57 -16.83
N LEU A 273 -1.57 22.60 -16.10
CA LEU A 273 -2.99 22.25 -16.07
C LEU A 273 -3.37 21.68 -14.70
N SER A 274 -4.60 21.92 -14.29
CA SER A 274 -5.21 21.31 -13.11
C SER A 274 -5.46 19.81 -13.31
N VAL A 275 -5.74 19.09 -12.21
CA VAL A 275 -6.11 17.67 -12.28
C VAL A 275 -7.43 17.44 -13.04
N ASP A 276 -8.35 18.41 -13.00
CA ASP A 276 -9.63 18.34 -13.72
C ASP A 276 -9.43 18.55 -15.22
N GLU A 277 -8.60 19.52 -15.62
CA GLU A 277 -8.22 19.70 -17.03
C GLU A 277 -7.46 18.46 -17.56
N LEU A 278 -6.57 17.89 -16.76
CA LEU A 278 -5.88 16.64 -17.10
C LEU A 278 -6.87 15.48 -17.28
N LEU A 279 -7.84 15.33 -16.37
CA LEU A 279 -8.87 14.31 -16.49
C LEU A 279 -9.72 14.48 -17.76
N GLN A 280 -10.10 15.72 -18.09
CA GLN A 280 -10.84 16.02 -19.32
C GLN A 280 -10.02 15.67 -20.57
N GLU A 281 -8.74 16.03 -20.59
CA GLU A 281 -7.81 15.69 -21.67
C GLU A 281 -7.68 14.17 -21.86
N MET A 282 -7.52 13.41 -20.76
CA MET A 282 -7.43 11.95 -20.81
C MET A 282 -8.73 11.31 -21.32
N ARG A 283 -9.90 11.84 -20.93
CA ARG A 283 -11.20 11.40 -21.44
C ARG A 283 -11.36 11.70 -22.93
N ALA A 284 -10.99 12.90 -23.36
CA ALA A 284 -11.11 13.31 -24.77
C ALA A 284 -10.23 12.47 -25.70
N ARG A 285 -9.00 12.16 -25.29
CA ARG A 285 -8.07 11.35 -26.09
C ARG A 285 -8.31 9.85 -25.97
N SER A 286 -9.17 9.40 -25.06
CA SER A 286 -9.39 7.98 -24.73
C SER A 286 -8.07 7.23 -24.48
N VAL A 287 -7.09 7.88 -23.85
CA VAL A 287 -5.76 7.30 -23.63
C VAL A 287 -5.84 6.34 -22.45
N PRO A 288 -5.58 5.04 -22.65
CA PRO A 288 -5.47 4.13 -21.54
C PRO A 288 -4.21 4.44 -20.74
N LEU A 289 -4.30 4.46 -19.41
CA LEU A 289 -3.12 4.62 -18.52
C LEU A 289 -2.17 3.42 -18.54
N ARG A 290 -2.41 2.42 -19.40
CA ARG A 290 -1.64 1.17 -19.45
C ARG A 290 -0.14 1.42 -19.64
N SER A 291 0.23 2.39 -20.50
CA SER A 291 1.63 2.75 -20.74
C SER A 291 2.35 3.36 -19.54
N CYS A 292 1.61 3.79 -18.51
CA CYS A 292 2.16 4.35 -17.29
C CYS A 292 2.43 3.27 -16.21
N PHE A 293 2.04 2.03 -16.47
CA PHE A 293 2.27 0.90 -15.60
C PHE A 293 3.33 0.00 -16.20
N GLU A 294 4.20 -0.56 -15.37
CA GLU A 294 5.09 -1.65 -15.78
C GLU A 294 4.20 -2.84 -16.16
N ASP A 295 4.32 -3.32 -17.40
CA ASP A 295 3.57 -4.47 -17.88
C ASP A 295 3.84 -5.67 -16.96
N GLN A 296 2.77 -6.34 -16.52
CA GLN A 296 2.90 -7.70 -16.00
C GLN A 296 3.01 -8.64 -17.19
N ASP A 297 4.20 -8.72 -17.78
CA ASP A 297 4.52 -9.84 -18.65
C ASP A 297 4.64 -11.10 -17.79
N SER A 298 3.63 -11.96 -17.92
CA SER A 298 3.55 -13.39 -17.55
C SER A 298 3.25 -13.76 -16.09
#